data_AF-A0A2E8EVD1-F1
#
_entry.id   AF-A0A2E8EVD1-F1
#
_cell.length_a   1.000
_cell.length_b   1.000
_cell.length_c   1.000
_cell.angle_alpha   90.00
_cell.angle_beta   90.00
_cell.angle_gamma   90.00
#
_symmetry.space_group_name_H-M   'P 1'
#
loop_
_entity.id
_entity.type
_entity.pdbx_description
1 polymer ?
#
loop_
_entity_poly.entity_id
_entity_poly.type
_entity_poly.pdbx_seq_one_letter_code
_entity_poly.pdbx_strand_id
1 'polypeptide(L)'
;MNNKSRKAKGRYLQNIVRDKIIELYPVLTKDDIRCSMMSENGADVKLISHTARKLFPYSIECKNREDFKGLYSHYKQATKHTPLEPMLIVKMNREKPLCIIDLDHFFKLQKE
;
A
#
# COMPACT_ATOMS: atom_id res chain seq x y z
N MET A 1 17.80 16.63 6.79
CA MET A 1 17.04 15.81 5.81
C MET A 1 16.00 16.68 5.12
N ASN A 2 16.06 16.85 3.80
CA ASN A 2 15.22 17.81 3.08
C ASN A 2 13.74 17.38 3.05
N ASN A 3 12.84 18.20 3.61
CA ASN A 3 11.39 17.95 3.63
C ASN A 3 10.80 17.73 2.23
N LYS A 4 11.37 18.36 1.18
CA LYS A 4 10.96 18.17 -0.21
C LYS A 4 11.15 16.72 -0.67
N SER A 5 12.31 16.12 -0.35
CA SER A 5 12.62 14.73 -0.72
C SER A 5 11.67 13.74 -0.03
N ARG A 6 11.38 13.93 1.27
CA ARG A 6 10.43 13.09 2.01
C ARG A 6 9.03 13.12 1.38
N LYS A 7 8.54 14.31 1.04
CA LYS A 7 7.25 14.49 0.37
C LYS A 7 7.21 13.81 -1.00
N ALA A 8 8.29 13.94 -1.78
CA ALA A 8 8.41 13.28 -3.08
C ALA A 8 8.39 11.74 -2.97
N LYS A 9 9.11 11.16 -2.01
CA LYS A 9 9.11 9.71 -1.75
C LYS A 9 7.72 9.18 -1.35
N GLY A 10 7.01 9.93 -0.52
CA GLY A 10 5.61 9.62 -0.15
C GLY A 10 4.70 9.65 -1.36
N ARG A 11 4.74 10.74 -2.15
CA ARG A 11 3.95 10.88 -3.38
C ARG A 11 4.22 9.76 -4.38
N TYR A 12 5.48 9.35 -4.51
CA TYR A 12 5.87 8.26 -5.41
C TYR A 12 5.17 6.94 -5.04
N LEU A 13 5.19 6.56 -3.75
CA LEU A 13 4.48 5.36 -3.28
C LEU A 13 2.95 5.48 -3.45
N GLN A 14 2.37 6.64 -3.15
CA GLN A 14 0.93 6.89 -3.37
C GLN A 14 0.55 6.69 -4.84
N ASN A 15 1.36 7.21 -5.77
CA ASN A 15 1.13 7.04 -7.21
C ASN A 15 1.22 5.57 -7.62
N ILE A 16 2.21 4.81 -7.15
CA ILE A 16 2.32 3.37 -7.42
C ILE A 16 1.03 2.65 -7.04
N VAL A 17 0.52 2.87 -5.82
CA VAL A 17 -0.69 2.18 -5.34
C VAL A 17 -1.92 2.61 -6.16
N ARG A 18 -2.09 3.91 -6.43
CA ARG A 18 -3.17 4.42 -7.30
C ARG A 18 -3.12 3.75 -8.67
N ASP A 19 -1.95 3.73 -9.30
CA ASP A 19 -1.78 3.24 -10.67
C ASP A 19 -2.06 1.74 -10.76
N LYS A 20 -1.65 0.96 -9.74
CA LYS A 20 -2.00 -0.46 -9.64
C LYS A 20 -3.52 -0.70 -9.47
N ILE A 21 -4.23 0.17 -8.75
CA ILE A 21 -5.70 0.06 -8.63
C ILE A 21 -6.38 0.35 -9.98
N ILE A 22 -5.89 1.35 -10.73
CA ILE A 22 -6.41 1.65 -12.08
C ILE A 22 -6.12 0.50 -13.04
N GLU A 23 -4.92 -0.08 -12.98
CA GLU A 23 -4.56 -1.26 -13.79
C GLU A 23 -5.43 -2.47 -13.45
N LEU A 24 -5.71 -2.68 -12.16
CA LEU A 24 -6.56 -3.75 -11.68
C LEU A 24 -8.02 -3.60 -12.15
N TYR A 25 -8.52 -2.36 -12.22
CA TYR A 25 -9.89 -2.06 -12.61
C TYR A 25 -9.95 -1.01 -13.73
N PRO A 26 -9.80 -1.41 -15.01
CA PRO A 26 -9.77 -0.49 -16.15
C PRO A 26 -11.04 0.37 -16.35
N VAL A 27 -12.15 0.02 -15.67
CA VAL A 27 -13.37 0.82 -15.62
C VAL A 27 -13.19 2.11 -14.79
N LEU A 28 -12.21 2.14 -13.89
CA LEU A 28 -11.91 3.30 -13.05
C LEU A 28 -11.04 4.29 -13.82
N THR A 29 -11.37 5.57 -13.64
CA THR A 29 -10.66 6.69 -14.26
C THR A 29 -10.05 7.60 -13.19
N LYS A 30 -9.42 8.71 -13.62
CA LYS A 30 -8.86 9.72 -12.70
C LYS A 30 -9.93 10.43 -11.86
N ASP A 31 -11.20 10.38 -12.28
CA ASP A 31 -12.32 10.95 -11.55
C ASP A 31 -12.82 10.01 -10.45
N ASP A 32 -12.51 8.71 -10.56
CA ASP A 32 -12.86 7.68 -9.58
C ASP A 32 -11.80 7.54 -8.49
N ILE A 33 -10.53 7.75 -8.83
CA ILE A 33 -9.40 7.56 -7.93
C ILE A 33 -8.27 8.57 -8.14
N ARG A 34 -7.77 9.14 -7.04
CA ARG A 34 -6.59 10.01 -7.04
C ARG A 34 -5.78 9.88 -5.76
N CYS A 35 -4.55 10.38 -5.78
CA CYS A 35 -3.78 10.59 -4.55
C CYS A 35 -4.31 11.83 -3.80
N SER A 36 -4.19 11.85 -2.47
CA SER A 36 -4.56 12.99 -1.63
C SER A 36 -3.78 14.26 -2.03
N MET A 37 -4.36 15.44 -1.84
CA MET A 37 -3.65 16.70 -1.97
C MET A 37 -2.80 16.96 -0.73
N MET A 38 -1.85 17.91 -0.84
CA MET A 38 -1.03 18.29 0.29
C MET A 38 -1.91 18.77 1.45
N SER A 39 -1.74 18.17 2.63
CA SER A 39 -2.50 18.50 3.85
C SER A 39 -4.00 18.21 3.76
N GLU A 40 -4.46 17.42 2.79
CA GLU A 40 -5.84 16.93 2.73
C GLU A 40 -6.06 15.86 3.80
N ASN A 41 -7.17 15.94 4.54
CA ASN A 41 -7.54 14.96 5.56
C ASN A 41 -8.01 13.63 4.95
N GLY A 42 -7.79 12.51 5.64
CA GLY A 42 -8.22 11.16 5.25
C GLY A 42 -7.16 10.36 4.50
N ALA A 43 -7.57 9.25 3.86
CA ALA A 43 -6.67 8.31 3.20
C ALA A 43 -5.74 8.95 2.15
N ASP A 44 -4.54 8.41 2.02
CA ASP A 44 -3.50 8.84 1.07
C ASP A 44 -3.88 8.58 -0.39
N VAL A 45 -4.63 7.51 -0.65
CA VAL A 45 -5.28 7.25 -1.94
C VAL A 45 -6.79 7.36 -1.75
N LYS A 46 -7.41 8.24 -2.54
CA LYS A 46 -8.82 8.63 -2.45
C LYS A 46 -9.64 7.87 -3.48
N LEU A 47 -10.55 7.04 -2.99
CA LEU A 47 -11.59 6.39 -3.79
C LEU A 47 -12.83 7.30 -3.82
N ILE A 48 -12.91 8.13 -4.86
CA ILE A 48 -13.90 9.21 -5.00
C ILE A 48 -15.28 8.61 -5.29
N SER A 49 -15.36 7.68 -6.23
CA SER A 49 -16.64 7.11 -6.66
C SER A 49 -17.10 5.94 -5.79
N HIS A 50 -18.40 5.68 -5.82
CA HIS A 50 -19.00 4.50 -5.18
C HIS A 50 -18.46 3.20 -5.78
N THR A 51 -18.28 3.19 -7.10
CA THR A 51 -17.71 2.07 -7.84
C THR A 51 -16.29 1.75 -7.36
N ALA A 52 -15.43 2.77 -7.21
CA ALA A 52 -14.07 2.57 -6.70
C ALA A 52 -14.05 1.96 -5.29
N ARG A 53 -14.91 2.45 -4.38
CA ARG A 53 -15.02 1.90 -3.02
C ARG A 53 -15.57 0.47 -2.98
N LYS A 54 -16.43 0.10 -3.93
CA LYS A 54 -16.94 -1.28 -4.04
C LYS A 54 -15.90 -2.24 -4.60
N LEU A 55 -15.18 -1.83 -5.64
CA LEU A 55 -14.16 -2.66 -6.28
C LEU A 55 -12.91 -2.80 -5.42
N PHE A 56 -12.53 -1.77 -4.67
CA PHE A 56 -11.34 -1.79 -3.81
C PHE A 56 -11.69 -1.26 -2.40
N PRO A 57 -12.33 -2.06 -1.53
CA PRO A 57 -12.91 -1.60 -0.26
C PRO A 57 -11.87 -1.40 0.86
N TYR A 58 -10.78 -0.68 0.59
CA TYR A 58 -9.70 -0.42 1.52
C TYR A 58 -9.51 1.08 1.80
N SER A 59 -9.12 1.42 3.02
CA SER A 59 -8.59 2.74 3.37
C SER A 59 -7.07 2.70 3.28
N ILE A 60 -6.51 3.36 2.28
CA ILE A 60 -5.09 3.24 1.93
C ILE A 60 -4.25 4.33 2.58
N GLU A 61 -3.21 3.92 3.32
CA GLU A 61 -2.19 4.78 3.88
C GLU A 61 -0.80 4.35 3.36
N CYS A 62 -0.01 5.30 2.87
CA CYS A 62 1.28 5.06 2.24
C CYS A 62 2.42 5.65 3.08
N LYS A 63 3.26 4.80 3.66
CA LYS A 63 4.46 5.22 4.40
C LYS A 63 5.73 4.75 3.68
N ASN A 64 6.56 5.71 3.26
CA ASN A 64 7.90 5.46 2.72
C ASN A 64 8.95 6.00 3.71
N ARG A 65 9.50 5.10 4.53
CA ARG A 65 10.35 5.45 5.67
C ARG A 65 11.45 4.41 5.89
N GLU A 66 12.61 4.87 6.37
CA GLU A 66 13.78 4.03 6.67
C GLU A 66 13.71 3.36 8.05
N ASP A 67 12.81 3.79 8.93
CA ASP A 67 12.59 3.16 10.25
C ASP A 67 11.96 1.76 10.12
N PHE A 68 11.42 1.42 8.95
CA PHE A 68 10.96 0.07 8.62
C PHE A 68 12.09 -0.95 8.37
N LYS A 69 13.36 -0.59 8.51
CA LYS A 69 14.50 -1.51 8.30
C LYS A 69 14.34 -2.87 9.02
N GLY A 70 13.89 -2.87 10.27
CA GLY A 70 13.63 -4.10 11.02
C GLY A 70 12.55 -4.96 10.37
N LEU A 71 11.44 -4.34 9.96
CA LEU A 71 10.33 -4.99 9.27
C LEU A 71 10.78 -5.65 7.97
N TYR A 72 11.54 -4.92 7.15
CA TYR A 72 12.10 -5.45 5.90
C TYR A 72 13.13 -6.57 6.15
N SER A 73 13.90 -6.51 7.24
CA SER A 73 14.81 -7.59 7.63
C SER A 73 14.05 -8.88 7.95
N HIS A 74 12.98 -8.79 8.76
CA HIS A 74 12.13 -9.94 9.07
C HIS A 74 11.42 -10.49 7.83
N TYR A 75 10.93 -9.63 6.94
CA TYR A 75 10.30 -10.07 5.69
C TYR A 75 11.30 -10.81 4.78
N LYS A 76 12.52 -10.28 4.63
CA LYS A 76 13.62 -10.94 3.90
C LYS A 76 14.08 -12.26 4.51
N GLN A 77 13.83 -12.49 5.79
CA GLN A 77 14.08 -13.78 6.41
C GLN A 77 13.04 -14.80 5.95
N ALA A 78 11.76 -14.41 5.89
CA ALA A 78 10.68 -15.27 5.39
C ALA A 78 10.92 -15.72 3.94
N THR A 79 11.53 -14.88 3.10
CA THR A 79 11.83 -15.22 1.69
C THR A 79 12.92 -16.28 1.52
N LYS A 80 13.71 -16.58 2.56
CA LYS A 80 14.88 -17.49 2.46
C LYS A 80 14.58 -18.92 2.89
N HIS A 81 13.50 -19.14 3.63
CA HIS A 81 13.25 -20.43 4.26
C HIS A 81 12.65 -21.46 3.31
N THR A 82 11.87 -21.03 2.31
CA THR A 82 11.13 -21.91 1.39
C THR A 82 10.95 -21.23 0.03
N PRO A 83 10.64 -21.97 -1.05
CA PRO A 83 10.26 -21.39 -2.34
C PRO A 83 8.80 -20.89 -2.40
N LEU A 84 8.06 -20.95 -1.28
CA LEU A 84 6.68 -20.47 -1.21
C LEU A 84 6.64 -18.94 -1.15
N GLU A 85 5.46 -18.38 -1.42
CA GLU A 85 5.23 -16.94 -1.27
C GLU A 85 5.48 -16.51 0.19
N PRO A 86 6.37 -15.53 0.44
CA PRO A 86 6.67 -15.05 1.78
C PRO A 86 5.47 -14.34 2.42
N MET A 87 5.23 -14.65 3.68
CA MET A 87 4.25 -13.98 4.54
C MET A 87 4.90 -13.70 5.88
N LEU A 88 4.87 -12.44 6.31
CA LEU A 88 5.35 -12.04 7.63
C LEU A 88 4.17 -11.67 8.52
N ILE A 89 4.05 -12.36 9.65
CA ILE A 89 3.09 -12.01 10.71
C ILE A 89 3.80 -11.19 11.77
N VAL A 90 3.30 -9.98 12.04
CA VAL A 90 3.84 -9.09 13.08
C VAL A 90 2.78 -8.75 14.11
N LYS A 91 3.19 -8.52 15.35
CA LYS A 91 2.30 -8.11 16.43
C LYS A 91 3.08 -7.31 17.47
N MET A 92 2.45 -6.30 18.06
CA MET A 92 2.91 -5.66 19.28
C MET A 92 1.95 -5.93 20.45
N ASN A 93 2.40 -5.65 21.68
CA ASN A 93 1.58 -5.86 22.87
C ASN A 93 0.25 -5.10 22.77
N ARG A 94 -0.85 -5.78 23.13
CA ARG A 94 -2.24 -5.26 23.09
C ARG A 94 -2.80 -4.89 21.71
N GLU A 95 -2.03 -5.08 20.64
CA GLU A 95 -2.53 -4.93 19.28
C GLU A 95 -2.93 -6.25 18.64
N LYS A 96 -3.78 -6.17 17.62
CA LYS A 96 -4.09 -7.28 16.73
C LYS A 96 -2.87 -7.61 15.85
N PRO A 97 -2.64 -8.89 15.52
CA PRO A 97 -1.59 -9.26 14.57
C PRO A 97 -1.89 -8.69 13.18
N LEU A 98 -0.85 -8.34 12.45
CA LEU A 98 -0.91 -7.87 11.07
C LEU A 98 -0.18 -8.87 10.16
N CYS A 99 -0.72 -9.06 8.97
CA CYS A 99 -0.11 -9.85 7.91
C CYS A 99 0.54 -8.91 6.88
N ILE A 100 1.80 -9.19 6.55
CA ILE A 100 2.57 -8.45 5.56
C ILE A 100 2.93 -9.41 4.45
N ILE A 101 2.53 -9.04 3.24
CA ILE A 101 2.81 -9.72 1.98
C ILE A 101 3.34 -8.69 0.98
N ASP A 102 3.94 -9.19 -0.10
CA ASP A 102 4.43 -8.34 -1.18
C ASP A 102 3.26 -7.58 -1.83
N LEU A 103 3.52 -6.34 -2.26
CA LEU A 103 2.49 -5.51 -2.87
C LEU A 103 1.97 -6.11 -4.19
N ASP A 104 2.87 -6.63 -5.03
CA ASP A 104 2.48 -7.25 -6.30
C ASP A 104 1.71 -8.55 -6.04
N HIS A 105 2.11 -9.33 -5.04
CA HIS A 105 1.35 -10.50 -4.60
C HIS A 105 -0.06 -10.11 -4.14
N PHE A 106 -0.21 -9.07 -3.31
CA PHE A 106 -1.53 -8.58 -2.90
C PHE A 106 -2.41 -8.20 -4.10
N PHE A 107 -1.89 -7.45 -5.08
CA PHE A 107 -2.66 -7.07 -6.27
C PHE A 107 -2.98 -8.27 -7.18
N LYS A 108 -2.14 -9.30 -7.20
CA LYS A 108 -2.46 -10.56 -7.88
C LYS A 108 -3.68 -11.24 -7.25
N LEU A 109 -3.74 -11.30 -5.91
CA LEU A 109 -4.88 -11.88 -5.19
C LEU A 109 -6.20 -11.15 -5.43
N GLN A 110 -6.17 -9.86 -5.78
CA GLN A 110 -7.40 -9.11 -6.10
C GLN A 110 -7.96 -9.41 -7.51
N LYS A 111 -7.19 -10.08 -8.38
CA LYS A 111 -7.64 -10.47 -9.73
C LYS A 111 -8.38 -11.81 -9.75
N GLU A 112 -8.25 -12.60 -8.68
CA GLU A 112 -8.86 -13.93 -8.51
C GLU A 112 -10.26 -13.83 -7.91
#